data_AF-A0A4R3TKV4-F1
#
_entry.id   AF-A0A4R3TKV4-F1
#
_cell.length_a   1.000
_cell.length_b   1.000
_cell.length_c   1.000
_cell.angle_alpha   90.00
_cell.angle_beta   90.00
_cell.angle_gamma   90.00
#
_symmetry.space_group_name_H-M   'P 1'
#
loop_
_entity.id
_entity.type
_entity.pdbx_description
1 polymer ?
#
loop_
_entity_poly.entity_id
_entity_poly.type
_entity_poly.pdbx_seq_one_letter_code
_entity_poly.pdbx_strand_id
1 'polypeptide(L)'
;MMLIPVGMVIDAAVLTAFGNTPGRALMGIRVETMWHARLDFGTALRRNFRVWFFGLAIGFPLIALITMSRNHARVSRGDQTAWDDVLSTRVYDIQCNPARVWMVALLFVGLNIGDRVLDAYERNQARTASQTIEYDETAGTVIAPPRVEADDPIAAELAEGAAQVKPKMLDQVTRVDRAEADGRTLTYFYSIIRRDASDDALRRFFEKTIRPNVCSQADTKRMLRDYGITYRYLYTMPNASEPLEFKVTWANC
;
A
#
# COMPACT_ATOMS: atom_id res chain seq x y z
N MET A 1 2.87 -10.93 3.44
CA MET A 1 3.34 -12.28 3.82
C MET A 1 3.72 -12.40 5.30
N MET A 2 4.33 -11.38 5.94
CA MET A 2 4.68 -11.42 7.37
C MET A 2 3.50 -11.45 8.37
N LEU A 3 2.28 -11.06 7.96
CA LEU A 3 1.11 -11.00 8.84
C LEU A 3 0.33 -12.33 8.97
N ILE A 4 0.63 -13.33 8.13
CA ILE A 4 -0.09 -14.60 8.10
C ILE A 4 0.05 -15.39 9.42
N PRO A 5 1.25 -15.51 10.03
CA PRO A 5 1.42 -16.23 11.29
C PRO A 5 0.68 -15.56 12.45
N VAL A 6 0.68 -14.21 12.48
CA VAL A 6 -0.03 -13.44 13.51
C VAL A 6 -1.55 -13.65 13.39
N GLY A 7 -2.08 -13.64 12.17
CA GLY A 7 -3.49 -13.94 11.92
C GLY A 7 -3.91 -15.34 12.38
N MET A 8 -3.04 -16.35 12.27
CA MET A 8 -3.33 -17.72 12.73
C MET A 8 -3.41 -17.84 14.26
N VAL A 9 -2.57 -17.08 14.97
CA VAL A 9 -2.60 -17.01 16.43
C VAL A 9 -3.89 -16.33 16.91
N ILE A 10 -4.28 -15.24 16.25
CA ILE A 10 -5.54 -14.54 16.54
C ILE A 10 -6.74 -15.44 16.24
N ASP A 11 -6.77 -16.13 15.10
CA ASP A 11 -7.84 -17.07 14.76
C ASP A 11 -7.95 -18.21 15.78
N ALA A 12 -6.81 -18.76 16.22
CA ALA A 12 -6.80 -19.78 17.27
C ALA A 12 -7.35 -19.23 18.60
N ALA A 13 -6.96 -18.01 19.00
CA ALA A 13 -7.46 -17.37 20.22
C ALA A 13 -8.98 -17.11 20.17
N VAL A 14 -9.49 -16.65 19.01
CA VAL A 14 -10.92 -16.44 18.79
C VAL A 14 -11.68 -17.78 18.83
N LEU A 15 -11.14 -18.81 18.18
CA LEU A 15 -11.75 -20.14 18.17
C LEU A 15 -11.84 -20.74 19.57
N THR A 16 -10.84 -20.52 20.42
CA THR A 16 -10.84 -21.03 21.79
C THR A 16 -11.73 -20.23 22.73
N ALA A 17 -11.77 -18.90 22.57
CA ALA A 17 -12.57 -18.03 23.41
C ALA A 17 -14.08 -18.17 23.12
N PHE A 18 -14.45 -18.21 21.84
CA PHE A 18 -15.85 -18.20 21.42
C PHE A 18 -16.36 -19.58 20.97
N GLY A 19 -15.49 -20.59 20.86
CA GLY A 19 -15.82 -21.92 20.34
C GLY A 19 -16.06 -21.96 18.83
N ASN A 20 -16.18 -20.80 18.18
CA ASN A 20 -16.29 -20.67 16.72
C ASN A 20 -15.82 -19.27 16.28
N THR A 21 -15.43 -19.11 15.02
CA THR A 21 -15.10 -17.80 14.46
C THR A 21 -16.35 -17.17 13.82
N PRO A 22 -16.51 -15.83 13.84
CA PRO A 22 -17.73 -15.19 13.35
C PRO A 22 -18.06 -15.54 11.90
N GLY A 23 -17.04 -15.65 11.04
CA GLY A 23 -17.22 -16.09 9.65
C GLY A 23 -17.69 -17.54 9.52
N ARG A 24 -17.16 -18.47 10.32
CA ARG A 24 -17.58 -19.89 10.31
C ARG A 24 -18.97 -20.07 10.89
N ALA A 25 -19.31 -19.30 11.93
CA ALA A 25 -20.64 -19.27 12.52
C ALA A 25 -21.70 -18.79 11.51
N LEU A 26 -21.38 -17.77 10.72
CA LEU A 26 -22.26 -17.25 9.67
C LEU A 26 -22.52 -18.28 8.56
N MET A 27 -21.53 -19.12 8.26
CA MET A 27 -21.66 -20.22 7.29
C MET A 27 -22.32 -21.49 7.87
N GLY A 28 -22.65 -21.52 9.16
CA GLY A 28 -23.24 -22.70 9.80
C GLY A 28 -22.26 -23.84 10.09
N ILE A 29 -20.95 -23.56 10.06
CA ILE A 29 -19.88 -24.53 10.24
C ILE A 29 -19.32 -24.41 11.64
N ARG A 30 -19.12 -25.53 12.34
CA ARG A 30 -18.47 -25.55 13.66
C ARG A 30 -17.37 -26.60 13.70
N VAL A 31 -16.29 -26.29 14.43
CA VAL A 31 -15.19 -27.22 14.66
C VAL A 31 -15.23 -27.65 16.12
N GLU A 32 -15.39 -28.94 16.35
CA GLU A 32 -15.40 -29.52 17.70
C GLU A 32 -14.43 -30.71 17.74
N THR A 33 -14.02 -31.13 18.93
CA THR A 33 -13.31 -32.40 19.07
C THR A 33 -14.27 -33.56 18.81
N MET A 34 -13.75 -34.78 18.58
CA MET A 34 -14.61 -35.97 18.44
C MET A 34 -15.56 -36.20 19.64
N TRP A 35 -15.21 -35.66 20.80
CA TRP A 35 -15.99 -35.69 22.04
C TRP A 35 -16.93 -34.49 22.22
N HIS A 36 -17.20 -33.72 21.16
CA HIS A 36 -18.07 -32.53 21.17
C HIS A 36 -17.63 -31.44 22.16
N ALA A 37 -16.34 -31.44 22.51
CA ALA A 37 -15.73 -30.41 23.34
C ALA A 37 -15.11 -29.30 22.48
N ARG A 38 -15.04 -28.08 23.05
CA ARG A 38 -14.34 -26.94 22.45
C ARG A 38 -12.85 -27.27 22.28
N LEU A 39 -12.23 -26.70 21.25
CA LEU A 39 -10.80 -26.89 21.00
C LEU A 39 -9.97 -26.10 22.01
N ASP A 40 -8.96 -26.75 22.59
CA ASP A 40 -7.89 -26.10 23.33
C ASP A 40 -6.99 -25.26 22.39
N PHE A 41 -6.33 -24.23 22.92
CA PHE A 41 -5.55 -23.27 22.15
C PHE A 41 -4.39 -23.92 21.42
N GLY A 42 -3.68 -24.85 22.08
CA GLY A 42 -2.59 -25.59 21.45
C GLY A 42 -3.08 -26.48 20.29
N THR A 43 -4.29 -26.99 20.37
CA THR A 43 -4.91 -27.81 19.32
C THR A 43 -5.42 -26.94 18.16
N ALA A 44 -6.05 -25.81 18.46
CA ALA A 44 -6.50 -24.83 17.46
C ALA A 44 -5.32 -24.25 16.65
N LEU A 45 -4.22 -23.89 17.31
CA LEU A 45 -3.03 -23.34 16.64
C LEU A 45 -2.33 -24.39 15.76
N ARG A 46 -2.14 -25.62 16.27
CA ARG A 46 -1.56 -26.72 15.49
C ARG A 46 -2.42 -27.07 14.28
N ARG A 47 -3.75 -27.02 14.42
CA ARG A 47 -4.68 -27.20 13.32
C ARG A 47 -4.49 -26.11 12.26
N ASN A 48 -4.45 -24.84 12.66
CA ASN A 48 -4.25 -23.72 11.73
C ASN A 48 -2.92 -23.82 10.96
N PHE A 49 -1.83 -24.19 11.65
CA PHE A 49 -0.53 -24.39 11.01
C PHE A 49 -0.53 -25.55 10.00
N ARG A 50 -1.23 -26.64 10.31
CA ARG A 50 -1.40 -27.78 9.40
C ARG A 50 -2.28 -27.45 8.20
N VAL A 51 -3.35 -26.68 8.38
CA VAL A 51 -4.17 -26.17 7.27
C VAL A 51 -3.32 -25.30 6.34
N TRP A 52 -2.45 -24.47 6.89
CA TRP A 52 -1.56 -23.64 6.09
C TRP A 52 -0.54 -24.45 5.28
N PHE A 53 0.05 -25.47 5.89
CA PHE A 53 1.09 -26.28 5.24
C PHE A 53 0.50 -27.36 4.32
N PHE A 54 -0.44 -28.17 4.81
CA PHE A 54 -1.02 -29.31 4.10
C PHE A 54 -2.30 -28.99 3.33
N GLY A 55 -2.93 -27.85 3.60
CA GLY A 55 -4.06 -27.34 2.83
C GLY A 55 -3.58 -26.32 1.81
N LEU A 56 -3.03 -25.20 2.27
CA LEU A 56 -2.66 -24.05 1.43
C LEU A 56 -1.24 -24.13 0.84
N ALA A 57 -0.47 -25.18 1.12
CA ALA A 57 0.88 -25.36 0.62
C ALA A 57 1.78 -24.13 0.81
N ILE A 58 1.71 -23.48 1.98
CA ILE A 58 2.49 -22.26 2.32
C ILE A 58 2.17 -21.08 1.36
N GLY A 59 1.03 -21.13 0.66
CA GLY A 59 0.62 -20.09 -0.29
C GLY A 59 1.08 -20.31 -1.73
N PHE A 60 1.66 -21.47 -2.07
CA PHE A 60 1.91 -21.82 -3.47
C PHE A 60 0.61 -22.25 -4.16
N PRO A 61 0.06 -21.46 -5.11
CA PRO A 61 -1.32 -21.63 -5.59
C PRO A 61 -1.56 -22.96 -6.33
N LEU A 62 -0.60 -23.43 -7.14
CA LEU A 62 -0.73 -24.69 -7.88
C LEU A 62 -0.70 -25.91 -6.95
N ILE A 63 0.19 -25.88 -5.95
CA ILE A 63 0.31 -26.97 -4.98
C ILE A 63 -0.91 -26.96 -4.04
N ALA A 64 -1.35 -25.77 -3.62
CA ALA A 64 -2.55 -25.56 -2.82
C ALA A 64 -3.81 -26.14 -3.50
N LEU A 65 -3.92 -26.02 -4.82
CA LEU A 65 -5.03 -26.59 -5.57
C LEU A 65 -5.00 -28.13 -5.53
N ILE A 66 -3.84 -28.74 -5.69
CA ILE A 66 -3.69 -30.21 -5.64
C ILE A 66 -3.98 -30.73 -4.22
N THR A 67 -3.43 -30.09 -3.19
CA THR A 67 -3.65 -30.47 -1.80
C THR A 67 -5.11 -30.29 -1.40
N MET A 68 -5.77 -29.20 -1.80
CA MET A 68 -7.19 -28.99 -1.56
C MET A 68 -8.06 -29.98 -2.33
N SER A 69 -7.77 -30.26 -3.60
CA SER A 69 -8.49 -31.25 -4.41
C SER A 69 -8.43 -32.65 -3.79
N ARG A 70 -7.25 -33.08 -3.31
CA ARG A 70 -7.07 -34.34 -2.61
C ARG A 70 -7.88 -34.41 -1.31
N ASN A 71 -7.89 -33.34 -0.52
CA ASN A 71 -8.67 -33.27 0.71
C ASN A 71 -10.18 -33.21 0.44
N HIS A 72 -10.61 -32.53 -0.63
CA HIS A 72 -12.00 -32.55 -1.07
C HIS A 72 -12.44 -33.98 -1.40
N ALA A 73 -11.65 -34.71 -2.19
CA ALA A 73 -11.95 -36.10 -2.52
C ALA A 73 -12.02 -37.02 -1.27
N ARG A 74 -11.22 -36.76 -0.23
CA ARG A 74 -11.32 -37.45 1.07
C ARG A 74 -12.66 -37.17 1.75
N VAL A 75 -13.01 -35.89 1.90
CA VAL A 75 -14.27 -35.48 2.55
C VAL A 75 -15.49 -35.98 1.79
N SER A 76 -15.47 -35.97 0.46
CA SER A 76 -16.56 -36.52 -0.37
C SER A 76 -16.78 -38.02 -0.19
N ARG A 77 -15.78 -38.77 0.28
CA ARG A 77 -15.90 -40.19 0.64
C ARG A 77 -16.29 -40.43 2.10
N GLY A 78 -16.50 -39.37 2.88
CA GLY A 78 -16.80 -39.44 4.31
C GLY A 78 -15.56 -39.47 5.21
N ASP A 79 -14.35 -39.39 4.63
CA ASP A 79 -13.10 -39.33 5.40
C ASP A 79 -12.89 -37.93 6.00
N GLN A 80 -12.09 -37.86 7.06
CA GLN A 80 -11.66 -36.57 7.62
C GLN A 80 -10.54 -35.94 6.76
N THR A 81 -10.40 -34.62 6.84
CA THR A 81 -9.29 -33.91 6.18
C THR A 81 -7.97 -34.28 6.83
N ALA A 82 -6.86 -34.16 6.10
CA ALA A 82 -5.52 -34.55 6.58
C ALA A 82 -5.09 -33.83 7.87
N TRP A 83 -5.57 -32.61 8.10
CA TRP A 83 -5.24 -31.83 9.31
C TRP A 83 -6.19 -32.10 10.47
N ASP A 84 -7.40 -32.58 10.21
CA ASP A 84 -8.42 -32.90 11.22
C ASP A 84 -8.20 -34.32 11.80
N ASP A 85 -7.83 -35.26 10.93
CA ASP A 85 -7.57 -36.67 11.25
C ASP A 85 -6.49 -36.83 12.34
N VAL A 86 -5.37 -36.11 12.20
CA VAL A 86 -4.22 -36.21 13.14
C VAL A 86 -4.48 -35.51 14.48
N LEU A 87 -5.44 -34.60 14.55
CA LEU A 87 -5.77 -33.84 15.76
C LEU A 87 -7.07 -34.31 16.42
N SER A 88 -7.71 -35.35 15.87
CA SER A 88 -9.01 -35.85 16.35
C SER A 88 -10.07 -34.74 16.45
N THR A 89 -10.00 -33.77 15.53
CA THR A 89 -10.97 -32.69 15.40
C THR A 89 -11.92 -33.01 14.26
N ARG A 90 -13.19 -32.62 14.38
CA ARG A 90 -14.17 -32.83 13.30
C ARG A 90 -14.90 -31.53 13.02
N VAL A 91 -15.12 -31.29 11.73
CA VAL A 91 -15.95 -30.19 11.26
C VAL A 91 -17.38 -30.71 11.14
N TYR A 92 -18.29 -30.07 11.86
CA TYR A 92 -19.71 -30.34 11.80
C TYR A 92 -20.41 -29.26 10.99
N ASP A 93 -21.26 -29.72 10.09
CA ASP A 93 -22.20 -28.87 9.38
C ASP A 93 -23.51 -28.86 10.16
N ILE A 94 -23.80 -27.73 10.80
CA ILE A 94 -24.99 -27.61 11.63
C ILE A 94 -26.19 -27.20 10.76
N GLN A 95 -25.95 -26.44 9.67
CA GLN A 95 -26.96 -25.87 8.76
C GLN A 95 -26.31 -25.12 7.58
N CYS A 96 -25.65 -25.82 6.64
CA CYS A 96 -25.17 -25.22 5.38
C CYS A 96 -26.38 -24.80 4.54
N ASN A 97 -26.74 -23.52 4.62
CA ASN A 97 -27.62 -22.91 3.64
C ASN A 97 -26.75 -22.27 2.56
N PRO A 98 -26.80 -22.74 1.29
CA PRO A 98 -26.03 -22.13 0.20
C PRO A 98 -26.33 -20.63 0.04
N ALA A 99 -27.52 -20.16 0.41
CA ALA A 99 -27.85 -18.74 0.41
C ALA A 99 -26.99 -17.91 1.36
N ARG A 100 -26.60 -18.47 2.53
CA ARG A 100 -25.68 -17.80 3.46
C ARG A 100 -24.27 -17.69 2.89
N VAL A 101 -23.81 -18.74 2.19
CA VAL A 101 -22.52 -18.74 1.50
C VAL A 101 -22.49 -17.67 0.40
N TRP A 102 -23.53 -17.61 -0.44
CA TRP A 102 -23.65 -16.60 -1.48
C TRP A 102 -23.76 -15.17 -0.94
N MET A 103 -24.50 -14.97 0.15
CA MET A 103 -24.61 -13.66 0.81
C MET A 103 -23.25 -13.16 1.30
N VAL A 104 -22.46 -14.01 1.95
CA VAL A 104 -21.12 -13.65 2.43
C VAL A 104 -20.17 -13.38 1.25
N ALA A 105 -20.24 -14.20 0.19
CA ALA A 105 -19.44 -13.99 -1.01
C ALA A 105 -19.76 -12.65 -1.68
N LEU A 106 -21.05 -12.32 -1.83
CA LEU A 106 -21.50 -11.06 -2.42
C LEU A 106 -21.11 -9.85 -1.56
N LEU A 107 -21.21 -9.95 -0.23
CA LEU A 107 -20.76 -8.89 0.67
C LEU A 107 -19.25 -8.65 0.52
N PHE A 108 -18.45 -9.72 0.48
CA PHE A 108 -17.00 -9.60 0.30
C PHE A 108 -16.63 -8.99 -1.05
N VAL A 109 -17.27 -9.45 -2.14
CA VAL A 109 -17.09 -8.88 -3.48
C VAL A 109 -17.54 -7.42 -3.51
N GLY A 110 -18.68 -7.11 -2.92
CA GLY A 110 -19.22 -5.76 -2.81
C GLY A 110 -18.30 -4.81 -2.06
N LEU A 111 -17.68 -5.25 -0.96
CA LEU A 111 -16.69 -4.48 -0.22
C LEU A 111 -15.46 -4.18 -1.09
N ASN A 112 -14.91 -5.19 -1.76
CA ASN A 112 -13.76 -5.00 -2.65
C ASN A 112 -14.09 -4.10 -3.85
N ILE A 113 -15.30 -4.20 -4.41
CA ILE A 113 -15.74 -3.31 -5.48
C ILE A 113 -15.95 -1.90 -4.92
N GLY A 114 -16.53 -1.77 -3.73
CA GLY A 114 -16.74 -0.51 -3.03
C GLY A 114 -15.45 0.28 -2.85
N ASP A 115 -14.40 -0.39 -2.37
CA ASP A 115 -13.06 0.22 -2.22
C ASP A 115 -12.53 0.73 -3.58
N ARG A 116 -12.67 -0.07 -4.64
CA ARG A 116 -12.22 0.32 -5.99
C ARG A 116 -13.04 1.44 -6.60
N VAL A 117 -14.34 1.49 -6.29
CA VAL A 117 -15.26 2.55 -6.71
C VAL A 117 -14.96 3.84 -5.95
N LEU A 118 -14.66 3.76 -4.65
CA LEU A 118 -14.24 4.91 -3.85
C LEU A 118 -12.92 5.48 -4.39
N ASP A 119 -11.93 4.62 -4.64
CA ASP A 119 -10.68 5.02 -5.28
C ASP A 119 -10.92 5.66 -6.67
N ALA A 120 -11.87 5.11 -7.44
CA ALA A 120 -12.21 5.65 -8.76
C ALA A 120 -12.93 7.01 -8.64
N TYR A 121 -13.77 7.18 -7.63
CA TYR A 121 -14.47 8.43 -7.35
C TYR A 121 -13.49 9.53 -6.94
N GLU A 122 -12.55 9.23 -6.03
CA GLU A 122 -11.48 10.15 -5.66
C GLU A 122 -10.63 10.55 -6.86
N ARG A 123 -10.24 9.59 -7.72
CA ARG A 123 -9.52 9.87 -8.97
C ARG A 123 -10.30 10.77 -9.92
N ASN A 124 -11.61 10.61 -10.02
CA ASN A 124 -12.46 11.41 -10.89
C ASN A 124 -12.65 12.83 -10.36
N GLN A 125 -12.87 13.00 -9.05
CA GLN A 125 -12.91 14.34 -8.44
C GLN A 125 -11.58 15.08 -8.61
N ALA A 126 -10.44 14.38 -8.44
CA ALA A 126 -9.14 14.96 -8.70
C ALA A 126 -8.97 15.41 -10.17
N ARG A 127 -9.56 14.70 -11.13
CA ARG A 127 -9.55 15.08 -12.56
C ARG A 127 -10.43 16.31 -12.83
N THR A 128 -11.65 16.35 -12.30
CA THR A 128 -12.57 17.48 -12.51
C THR A 128 -12.07 18.75 -11.81
N ALA A 129 -11.50 18.63 -10.60
CA ALA A 129 -10.91 19.76 -9.87
C ALA A 129 -9.67 20.33 -10.58
N SER A 130 -8.88 19.51 -11.28
CA SER A 130 -7.80 20.02 -12.14
C SER A 130 -8.32 20.76 -13.37
N GLN A 131 -9.45 20.33 -13.96
CA GLN A 131 -10.03 21.00 -15.13
C GLN A 131 -10.73 22.32 -14.82
N THR A 132 -11.32 22.49 -13.63
CA THR A 132 -11.94 23.78 -13.24
C THR A 132 -10.94 24.84 -12.79
N ILE A 133 -9.69 24.48 -12.44
CA ILE A 133 -8.63 25.44 -12.12
C ILE A 133 -7.96 26.01 -13.39
N GLU A 134 -8.15 25.37 -14.56
CA GLU A 134 -7.55 25.79 -15.83
C GLU A 134 -8.41 26.81 -16.64
N TYR A 135 -9.55 27.27 -16.11
CA TYR A 135 -10.36 28.33 -16.73
C TYR A 135 -10.75 29.41 -15.71
N ASP A 136 -9.80 30.28 -15.36
CA ASP A 136 -10.08 31.65 -14.92
C ASP A 136 -9.33 32.62 -15.84
N GLU A 137 -10.03 33.11 -16.85
CA GLU A 137 -9.56 34.02 -17.90
C GLU A 137 -9.61 35.50 -17.46
N THR A 138 -9.58 35.81 -16.15
CA THR A 138 -9.75 37.20 -15.67
C THR A 138 -8.62 37.80 -14.83
N ALA A 139 -7.44 37.18 -14.79
CA ALA A 139 -6.23 37.81 -14.26
C ALA A 139 -5.17 37.98 -15.37
N GLY A 140 -5.29 39.06 -16.13
CA GLY A 140 -4.33 39.45 -17.15
C GLY A 140 -2.96 39.78 -16.55
N THR A 141 -2.04 38.81 -16.55
CA THR A 141 -0.63 38.96 -16.95
C THR A 141 -0.03 37.56 -17.08
N VAL A 142 -0.05 36.99 -18.29
CA VAL A 142 0.74 35.79 -18.59
C VAL A 142 2.19 36.24 -18.73
N ILE A 143 2.96 36.17 -17.64
CA ILE A 143 4.41 36.04 -17.78
C ILE A 143 4.61 34.64 -18.35
N ALA A 144 4.78 34.55 -19.67
CA ALA A 144 5.15 33.32 -20.33
C ALA A 144 6.41 32.77 -19.63
N PRO A 145 6.45 31.48 -19.21
CA PRO A 145 7.70 30.90 -18.75
C PRO A 145 8.74 31.04 -19.86
N PRO A 146 10.01 31.34 -19.51
CA PRO A 146 11.06 31.48 -20.51
C PRO A 146 11.09 30.22 -21.38
N ARG A 147 11.09 30.45 -22.69
CA ARG A 147 11.17 29.43 -23.72
C ARG A 147 12.47 28.66 -23.52
N VAL A 148 12.39 27.48 -22.90
CA VAL A 148 13.55 26.59 -22.74
C VAL A 148 14.04 26.23 -24.15
N GLU A 149 15.32 26.50 -24.37
CA GLU A 149 16.05 26.28 -25.61
C GLU A 149 15.88 24.82 -26.07
N ALA A 150 15.29 24.64 -27.25
CA ALA A 150 14.75 23.38 -27.75
C ALA A 150 15.81 22.43 -28.36
N ASP A 151 17.02 22.37 -27.79
CA ASP A 151 18.12 21.53 -28.30
C ASP A 151 18.60 20.44 -27.32
N ASP A 152 18.07 20.38 -26.10
CA ASP A 152 18.41 19.34 -25.13
C ASP A 152 17.24 18.36 -24.91
N PRO A 153 17.29 17.13 -25.46
CA PRO A 153 16.22 16.14 -25.32
C PRO A 153 15.95 15.77 -23.86
N ILE A 154 16.95 15.87 -22.98
CA ILE A 154 16.81 15.55 -21.56
C ILE A 154 16.06 16.67 -20.83
N ALA A 155 16.25 17.92 -21.23
CA ALA A 155 15.51 19.05 -20.65
C ALA A 155 14.01 18.95 -20.95
N ALA A 156 13.65 18.51 -22.16
CA ALA A 156 12.25 18.28 -22.52
C ALA A 156 11.63 17.12 -21.71
N GLU A 157 12.35 16.00 -21.54
CA GLU A 157 11.90 14.87 -20.73
C GLU A 157 11.73 15.26 -19.24
N LEU A 158 12.66 16.07 -18.71
CA LEU A 158 12.55 16.59 -17.35
C LEU A 158 11.35 17.53 -17.18
N ALA A 159 11.06 18.38 -18.16
CA ALA A 159 9.90 19.26 -18.13
C ALA A 159 8.59 18.46 -18.18
N GLU A 160 8.50 17.42 -19.01
CA GLU A 160 7.35 16.53 -19.03
C GLU A 160 7.19 15.77 -17.70
N GLY A 161 8.27 15.21 -17.17
CA GLY A 161 8.28 14.54 -15.87
C GLY A 161 7.89 15.47 -14.72
N ALA A 162 8.35 16.71 -14.74
CA ALA A 162 8.00 17.74 -13.76
C ALA A 162 6.51 18.09 -13.81
N ALA A 163 5.94 18.24 -15.02
CA ALA A 163 4.52 18.53 -15.21
C ALA A 163 3.59 17.42 -14.70
N GLN A 164 4.07 16.18 -14.60
CA GLN A 164 3.31 15.06 -14.03
C GLN A 164 3.30 15.05 -12.49
N VAL A 165 4.13 15.86 -11.82
CA VAL A 165 4.18 15.94 -10.35
C VAL A 165 2.95 16.67 -9.82
N LYS A 166 2.03 15.90 -9.24
CA LYS A 166 0.81 16.43 -8.62
C LYS A 166 0.99 16.70 -7.12
N PRO A 167 0.24 17.67 -6.55
CA PRO A 167 0.26 17.92 -5.12
C PRO A 167 -0.06 16.65 -4.31
N LYS A 168 0.81 16.27 -3.37
CA LYS A 168 0.62 15.10 -2.51
C LYS A 168 1.36 15.25 -1.18
N MET A 169 0.80 14.71 -0.10
CA MET A 169 1.51 14.57 1.18
C MET A 169 2.59 13.49 1.07
N LEU A 170 3.85 13.87 1.33
CA LEU A 170 4.98 12.92 1.43
C LEU A 170 5.04 12.29 2.82
N ASP A 171 4.73 13.07 3.84
CA ASP A 171 4.65 12.64 5.23
C ASP A 171 3.56 13.45 5.96
N GLN A 172 3.51 13.39 7.30
CA GLN A 172 2.48 14.07 8.10
C GLN A 172 2.61 15.60 8.13
N VAL A 173 3.74 16.16 7.70
CA VAL A 173 4.07 17.59 7.79
C VAL A 173 4.58 18.18 6.47
N THR A 174 5.05 17.38 5.51
CA THR A 174 5.62 17.80 4.24
C THR A 174 4.70 17.42 3.08
N ARG A 175 4.30 18.43 2.30
CA ARG A 175 3.55 18.27 1.04
C ARG A 175 4.45 18.65 -0.12
N VAL A 176 4.50 17.84 -1.18
CA VAL A 176 5.00 18.30 -2.47
C VAL A 176 3.86 19.03 -3.17
N ASP A 177 4.08 20.26 -3.62
CA ASP A 177 3.07 21.06 -4.31
C ASP A 177 3.19 20.91 -5.82
N ARG A 178 4.41 21.04 -6.35
CA ARG A 178 4.69 20.92 -7.78
C ARG A 178 6.18 20.68 -8.03
N ALA A 179 6.52 20.35 -9.28
CA ALA A 179 7.88 20.39 -9.78
C ALA A 179 7.94 21.23 -11.05
N GLU A 180 9.05 21.91 -11.27
CA GLU A 180 9.34 22.68 -12.48
C GLU A 180 10.73 22.26 -12.98
N ALA A 181 10.88 22.12 -14.29
CA ALA A 181 12.20 21.93 -14.89
C ALA A 181 12.60 23.21 -15.63
N ASP A 182 13.81 23.67 -15.36
CA ASP A 182 14.47 24.75 -16.09
C ASP A 182 15.80 24.22 -16.64
N GLY A 183 15.80 23.88 -17.93
CA GLY A 183 16.87 23.15 -18.58
C GLY A 183 17.17 21.81 -17.87
N ARG A 184 18.39 21.67 -17.32
CA ARG A 184 18.83 20.50 -16.55
C ARG A 184 18.63 20.64 -15.04
N THR A 185 17.90 21.66 -14.60
CA THR A 185 17.59 21.86 -13.18
C THR A 185 16.15 21.46 -12.91
N LEU A 186 15.96 20.40 -12.12
CA LEU A 186 14.65 19.98 -11.64
C LEU A 186 14.39 20.56 -10.26
N THR A 187 13.42 21.46 -10.16
CA THR A 187 13.05 22.18 -8.94
C THR A 187 11.76 21.61 -8.35
N TYR A 188 11.83 21.07 -7.15
CA TYR A 188 10.68 20.63 -6.38
C TYR A 188 10.26 21.68 -5.35
N PHE A 189 8.97 21.99 -5.33
CA PHE A 189 8.37 22.92 -4.39
C PHE A 189 7.63 22.12 -3.31
N TYR A 190 8.06 22.32 -2.05
CA TYR A 190 7.48 21.68 -0.88
C TYR A 190 6.87 22.71 0.05
N SER A 191 5.72 22.38 0.63
CA SER A 191 5.11 23.11 1.74
C SER A 191 5.22 22.30 3.01
N ILE A 192 5.79 22.88 4.06
CA ILE A 192 5.74 22.34 5.43
C ILE A 192 4.50 22.92 6.11
N ILE A 193 3.59 22.07 6.57
CA ILE A 193 2.31 22.50 7.14
C ILE A 193 2.45 22.92 8.61
N ARG A 194 3.40 22.31 9.34
CA ARG A 194 3.70 22.62 10.74
C ARG A 194 5.19 22.79 10.92
N ARG A 195 5.59 23.94 11.46
CA ARG A 195 6.98 24.22 11.80
C ARG A 195 7.28 23.61 13.17
N ASP A 196 7.91 22.45 13.17
CA ASP A 196 8.36 21.73 14.35
C ASP A 196 9.87 21.89 14.62
N ALA A 197 10.62 22.44 13.66
CA ALA A 197 12.06 22.61 13.71
C ALA A 197 12.52 24.01 13.27
N SER A 198 13.69 24.44 13.76
CA SER A 198 14.37 25.64 13.29
C SER A 198 14.99 25.43 11.90
N ASP A 199 15.25 26.52 11.18
CA ASP A 199 15.84 26.45 9.83
C ASP A 199 17.19 25.73 9.85
N ASP A 200 18.01 25.93 10.89
CA ASP A 200 19.28 25.22 11.07
C ASP A 200 19.10 23.72 11.31
N ALA A 201 18.05 23.33 12.03
CA ALA A 201 17.73 21.92 12.23
C ALA A 201 17.30 21.27 10.91
N LEU A 202 16.50 21.97 10.10
CA LEU A 202 16.11 21.52 8.76
C LEU A 202 17.30 21.43 7.81
N ARG A 203 18.22 22.42 7.83
CA ARG A 203 19.47 22.37 7.05
C ARG A 203 20.31 21.15 7.41
N ARG A 204 20.51 20.89 8.71
CA ARG A 204 21.24 19.70 9.17
C ARG A 204 20.55 18.40 8.79
N PHE A 205 19.22 18.36 8.86
CA PHE A 205 18.44 17.20 8.46
C PHE A 205 18.58 16.93 6.95
N PHE A 206 18.50 17.96 6.12
CA PHE A 206 18.72 17.83 4.68
C PHE A 206 20.10 17.28 4.37
N GLU A 207 21.13 17.88 4.95
CA GLU A 207 22.54 17.54 4.73
C GLU A 207 22.90 16.12 5.17
N LYS A 208 22.32 15.65 6.28
CA LYS A 208 22.63 14.33 6.87
C LYS A 208 21.71 13.20 6.39
N THR A 209 20.49 13.52 5.96
CA THR A 209 19.47 12.51 5.67
C THR A 209 19.05 12.57 4.20
N ILE A 210 18.58 13.72 3.74
CA ILE A 210 17.98 13.84 2.40
C ILE A 210 19.06 13.69 1.33
N ARG A 211 20.15 14.47 1.41
CA ARG A 211 21.19 14.45 0.37
C ARG A 211 21.81 13.05 0.18
N PRO A 212 22.27 12.34 1.23
CA PRO A 212 22.79 10.98 1.05
C PRO A 212 21.76 10.01 0.45
N ASN A 213 20.49 10.14 0.83
CA ASN A 213 19.42 9.31 0.26
C ASN A 213 19.23 9.58 -1.23
N VAL A 214 19.18 10.85 -1.65
CA VAL A 214 19.10 11.25 -3.06
C VAL A 214 20.30 10.73 -3.86
N CYS A 215 21.51 10.85 -3.30
CA CYS A 215 22.75 10.40 -3.95
C CYS A 215 22.91 8.87 -4.01
N SER A 216 22.23 8.13 -3.12
CA SER A 216 22.24 6.67 -3.07
C SER A 216 21.28 6.00 -4.05
N GLN A 217 20.24 6.70 -4.52
CA GLN A 217 19.27 6.14 -5.46
C GLN A 217 19.90 5.96 -6.84
N ALA A 218 19.84 4.75 -7.39
CA ALA A 218 20.54 4.39 -8.62
C ALA A 218 20.14 5.27 -9.82
N ASP A 219 18.85 5.53 -9.98
CA ASP A 219 18.32 6.35 -11.08
C ASP A 219 18.77 7.80 -10.94
N THR A 220 18.59 8.38 -9.74
CA THR A 220 19.01 9.75 -9.44
C THR A 220 20.51 9.94 -9.59
N LYS A 221 21.31 8.99 -9.09
CA LYS A 221 22.77 9.00 -9.22
C LYS A 221 23.20 8.99 -10.68
N ARG A 222 22.53 8.19 -11.52
CA ARG A 222 22.78 8.17 -12.97
C ARG A 222 22.43 9.52 -13.61
N MET A 223 21.29 10.10 -13.25
CA MET A 223 20.87 11.42 -13.73
C MET A 223 21.86 12.54 -13.37
N LEU A 224 22.34 12.56 -12.12
CA LEU A 224 23.33 13.51 -11.64
C LEU A 224 24.67 13.35 -12.36
N ARG A 225 25.19 12.11 -12.47
CA ARG A 225 26.54 11.84 -12.99
C ARG A 225 26.62 11.91 -14.52
N ASP A 226 25.72 11.25 -15.21
CA ASP A 226 25.84 11.03 -16.66
C ASP A 226 25.21 12.18 -17.46
N TYR A 227 24.19 12.82 -16.89
CA TYR A 227 23.42 13.87 -17.57
C TYR A 227 23.62 15.26 -16.93
N GLY A 228 24.32 15.36 -15.80
CA GLY A 228 24.62 16.62 -15.14
C GLY A 228 23.38 17.33 -14.60
N ILE A 229 22.34 16.56 -14.25
CA ILE A 229 21.10 17.12 -13.71
C ILE A 229 21.37 17.74 -12.33
N THR A 230 20.68 18.84 -12.03
CA THR A 230 20.70 19.47 -10.71
C THR A 230 19.32 19.35 -10.09
N TYR A 231 19.23 18.78 -8.88
CA TYR A 231 18.00 18.75 -8.12
C TYR A 231 17.96 19.93 -7.15
N ARG A 232 16.92 20.74 -7.23
CA ARG A 232 16.68 21.88 -6.36
C ARG A 232 15.43 21.62 -5.53
N TYR A 233 15.51 21.83 -4.22
CA TYR A 233 14.40 21.62 -3.29
C TYR A 233 14.10 22.96 -2.62
N LEU A 234 12.89 23.47 -2.80
CA LEU A 234 12.41 24.71 -2.21
C LEU A 234 11.34 24.40 -1.16
N TYR A 235 11.64 24.65 0.11
CA TYR A 235 10.71 24.44 1.21
C TYR A 235 10.10 25.77 1.65
N THR A 236 8.80 25.92 1.46
CA THR A 236 8.00 27.00 2.04
C THR A 236 7.48 26.56 3.42
N MET A 237 7.48 27.48 4.37
CA MET A 237 7.09 27.21 5.75
C MET A 237 6.14 28.29 6.26
N PRO A 238 5.26 27.99 7.23
CA PRO A 238 4.42 28.98 7.87
C PRO A 238 5.33 29.92 8.67
N ASN A 239 5.14 31.23 8.50
CA ASN A 239 5.89 32.28 9.19
C ASN A 239 7.39 32.37 8.82
N ALA A 240 7.81 31.80 7.70
CA ALA A 240 9.13 32.07 7.12
C ALA A 240 9.02 33.19 6.08
N SER A 241 9.95 34.15 6.10
CA SER A 241 9.98 35.26 5.13
C SER A 241 10.49 34.82 3.76
N GLU A 242 11.32 33.77 3.71
CA GLU A 242 11.91 33.24 2.48
C GLU A 242 11.85 31.71 2.47
N PRO A 243 11.71 31.09 1.28
CA PRO A 243 11.78 29.65 1.15
C PRO A 243 13.20 29.14 1.44
N LEU A 244 13.29 27.98 2.08
CA LEU A 244 14.55 27.32 2.35
C LEU A 244 14.97 26.50 1.12
N GLU A 245 16.07 26.91 0.47
CA GLU A 245 16.58 26.27 -0.74
C GLU A 245 17.71 25.28 -0.45
N PHE A 246 17.64 24.12 -1.09
CA PHE A 246 18.71 23.13 -1.12
C PHE A 246 18.99 22.65 -2.53
N LYS A 247 20.26 22.38 -2.84
CA LYS A 247 20.70 21.90 -4.16
C LYS A 247 21.52 20.63 -4.04
N VAL A 248 21.22 19.65 -4.87
CA VAL A 248 21.98 18.41 -5.02
C VAL A 248 22.51 18.33 -6.45
N THR A 249 23.82 18.21 -6.56
CA THR A 249 24.57 18.07 -7.81
C THR A 249 25.53 16.90 -7.68
N TRP A 250 26.09 16.42 -8.79
CA TRP A 250 27.09 15.36 -8.71
C TRP A 250 28.29 15.72 -7.81
N ALA A 251 28.69 17.00 -7.77
CA ALA A 251 29.83 17.46 -6.98
C ALA A 251 29.62 17.34 -5.47
N ASN A 252 28.36 17.25 -5.00
CA ASN A 252 28.03 17.23 -3.58
C ASN A 252 27.44 15.90 -3.08
N CYS A 253 27.56 14.82 -3.87
CA CYS A 253 26.93 13.52 -3.60
C CYS A 253 27.76 12.44 -2.85
#